data_AF-A0A433CSA1-F1
#
_entry.id   AF-A0A433CSA1-F1
#
_cell.length_a   1.000
_cell.length_b   1.000
_cell.length_c   1.000
_cell.angle_alpha   90.00
_cell.angle_beta   90.00
_cell.angle_gamma   90.00
#
_symmetry.space_group_name_H-M   'P 1'
#
loop_
_entity.id
_entity.type
_entity.pdbx_description
1 polymer ?
#
loop_
_entity_poly.entity_id
_entity_poly.type
_entity_poly.pdbx_seq_one_letter_code
_entity_poly.pdbx_strand_id
1 'polypeptide(L)'
;MKKSVLKGYKKQVDPLEKAKNDLKKREEAQVFYTEVNKIVRKYKANHAEGAKILSEKYNISIDKALTIFKPDFAGRIGFPAYVMQNNNGNIKRLRERVATLEKMATKADNIGSQKYQAGDVVVEYNYTDARIRLFYPSKPDSETISKLKKNAFKWSPFNQAWQRQLTGNAEYATENILGVKYLQNPIKQS
;
A
#
# COMPACT_ATOMS: atom_id res chain seq x y z
N MET A 1 -34.85 -13.00 -23.28
CA MET A 1 -33.45 -13.49 -23.30
C MET A 1 -32.52 -12.36 -23.74
N LYS A 2 -31.69 -11.82 -22.83
CA LYS A 2 -30.43 -11.12 -23.15
C LYS A 2 -29.40 -11.44 -22.07
N LYS A 3 -28.94 -12.69 -22.06
CA LYS A 3 -27.66 -13.07 -21.43
C LYS A 3 -26.57 -12.59 -22.38
N SER A 4 -25.77 -11.58 -21.99
CA SER A 4 -24.40 -11.32 -22.50
C SER A 4 -24.02 -9.84 -22.37
N VAL A 5 -23.54 -9.38 -21.19
CA VAL A 5 -22.42 -8.40 -21.03
C VAL A 5 -21.89 -8.44 -19.57
N LEU A 6 -21.40 -9.58 -19.08
CA LEU A 6 -20.61 -9.63 -17.84
C LEU A 6 -19.31 -10.39 -18.08
N LYS A 7 -18.55 -9.93 -19.09
CA LYS A 7 -17.20 -10.41 -19.35
C LYS A 7 -16.24 -9.67 -18.40
N GLY A 8 -15.98 -10.27 -17.24
CA GLY A 8 -14.77 -9.98 -16.44
C GLY A 8 -14.76 -8.71 -15.57
N TYR A 9 -15.83 -8.39 -14.85
CA TYR A 9 -15.76 -7.39 -13.78
C TYR A 9 -14.97 -7.97 -12.59
N LYS A 10 -13.63 -7.85 -12.62
CA LYS A 10 -12.82 -8.11 -11.41
C LYS A 10 -13.28 -7.10 -10.36
N LYS A 11 -13.95 -7.57 -9.31
CA LYS A 11 -14.31 -6.75 -8.14
C LYS A 11 -13.03 -6.03 -7.70
N GLN A 12 -13.03 -4.70 -7.82
CA GLN A 12 -11.90 -3.89 -7.38
C GLN A 12 -11.80 -4.09 -5.87
N VAL A 13 -10.84 -4.90 -5.44
CA VAL A 13 -10.60 -5.12 -4.00
C VAL A 13 -10.13 -3.79 -3.43
N ASP A 14 -10.79 -3.35 -2.36
CA ASP A 14 -10.38 -2.17 -1.62
C ASP A 14 -8.86 -2.25 -1.32
N PRO A 15 -8.08 -1.25 -1.75
CA PRO A 15 -6.64 -1.20 -1.49
C PRO A 15 -6.28 -1.41 -0.01
N LEU A 16 -7.11 -0.94 0.93
CA LEU A 16 -6.87 -1.11 2.36
C LEU A 16 -7.03 -2.57 2.77
N GLU A 17 -8.16 -3.20 2.42
CA GLU A 17 -8.40 -4.62 2.68
C GLU A 17 -7.33 -5.53 2.05
N LYS A 18 -6.90 -5.21 0.83
CA LYS A 18 -5.81 -5.96 0.18
C LYS A 18 -4.52 -5.85 0.98
N ALA A 19 -4.14 -4.64 1.40
CA ALA A 19 -2.92 -4.42 2.18
C ALA A 19 -2.96 -5.12 3.54
N LYS A 20 -4.12 -5.12 4.22
CA LYS A 20 -4.33 -5.86 5.49
C LYS A 20 -4.18 -7.37 5.31
N ASN A 21 -4.78 -7.92 4.26
CA ASN A 21 -4.68 -9.35 3.97
C ASN A 21 -3.24 -9.77 3.62
N ASP A 22 -2.53 -8.98 2.82
CA ASP A 22 -1.12 -9.25 2.48
C ASP A 22 -0.21 -9.13 3.71
N LEU A 23 -0.50 -8.19 4.62
CA LEU A 23 0.21 -8.06 5.89
C LEU A 23 0.01 -9.31 6.76
N LYS A 24 -1.25 -9.71 6.98
CA LYS A 24 -1.60 -10.87 7.80
C LYS A 24 -0.89 -12.14 7.31
N LYS A 25 -0.94 -12.42 6.01
CA LYS A 25 -0.25 -13.59 5.41
C LYS A 25 1.25 -13.61 5.69
N ARG A 26 1.89 -12.44 5.66
CA ARG A 26 3.33 -12.34 5.90
C ARG A 26 3.69 -12.48 7.38
N GLU A 27 2.85 -11.96 8.27
CA GLU A 27 3.00 -12.15 9.72
C GLU A 27 2.85 -13.62 10.10
N GLU A 28 1.83 -14.30 9.55
CA GLU A 28 1.63 -15.75 9.71
C GLU A 28 2.83 -16.54 9.17
N ALA A 29 3.33 -16.20 7.98
CA ALA A 29 4.54 -16.81 7.41
C ALA A 29 5.77 -16.59 8.30
N GLN A 30 5.91 -15.41 8.92
CA GLN A 30 7.03 -15.10 9.81
C GLN A 30 7.01 -15.96 11.07
N VAL A 31 5.83 -16.12 11.67
CA VAL A 31 5.62 -17.01 12.83
C VAL A 31 5.99 -18.44 12.42
N PHE A 32 5.44 -18.92 11.30
CA PHE A 32 5.73 -20.24 10.75
C PHE A 32 7.23 -20.48 10.56
N TYR A 33 7.96 -19.58 9.89
CA TYR A 33 9.41 -19.71 9.69
C TYR A 33 10.17 -19.80 11.02
N THR A 34 9.77 -18.99 11.99
CA THR A 34 10.41 -18.93 13.31
C THR A 34 10.19 -20.24 14.07
N GLU A 35 8.97 -20.76 14.08
CA GLU A 35 8.62 -22.01 14.74
C GLU A 35 9.31 -23.22 14.11
N VAL A 36 9.29 -23.31 12.78
CA VAL A 36 9.98 -24.37 12.04
C VAL A 36 11.48 -24.34 12.34
N ASN A 37 12.10 -23.16 12.30
CA ASN A 37 13.53 -23.03 12.59
C ASN A 37 13.89 -23.38 14.05
N LYS A 38 12.99 -23.15 15.01
CA LYS A 38 13.18 -23.62 16.40
C LYS A 38 13.24 -25.15 16.46
N ILE A 39 12.33 -25.83 15.75
CA ILE A 39 12.29 -27.31 15.68
C ILE A 39 13.54 -27.82 14.96
N VAL A 40 13.87 -27.25 13.81
CA VAL A 40 15.07 -27.63 13.03
C VAL A 40 16.35 -27.53 13.87
N ARG A 41 16.51 -26.44 14.64
CA ARG A 41 17.66 -26.26 15.53
C ARG A 41 17.71 -27.31 16.63
N LYS A 42 16.56 -27.63 17.25
CA LYS A 42 16.46 -28.60 18.34
C LYS A 42 16.73 -30.04 17.87
N TYR A 43 16.26 -30.40 16.67
CA TYR A 43 16.33 -31.77 16.13
C TYR A 43 17.37 -31.93 15.01
N LYS A 44 18.40 -31.08 14.99
CA LYS A 44 19.47 -31.11 13.97
C LYS A 44 20.24 -32.43 13.93
N ALA A 45 20.36 -33.14 15.05
CA ALA A 45 21.01 -34.45 15.12
C ALA A 45 20.05 -35.63 14.85
N ASN A 46 18.73 -35.39 14.84
CA ASN A 46 17.72 -36.42 14.62
C ASN A 46 16.61 -35.88 13.71
N HIS A 47 16.89 -35.87 12.40
CA HIS A 47 15.98 -35.34 11.40
C HIS A 47 14.64 -36.08 11.32
N ALA A 48 14.63 -37.39 11.58
CA ALA A 48 13.41 -38.21 11.51
C ALA A 48 12.39 -37.78 12.57
N GLU A 49 12.83 -37.62 13.81
CA GLU A 49 11.97 -37.14 14.91
C GLU A 49 11.51 -35.71 14.68
N GLY A 50 12.43 -34.82 14.26
CA GLY A 50 12.08 -33.44 13.91
C GLY A 50 11.06 -33.35 12.77
N ALA A 51 11.18 -34.20 11.75
CA ALA A 51 10.26 -34.26 10.62
C ALA A 51 8.87 -34.79 11.04
N LYS A 52 8.81 -35.77 11.94
CA LYS A 52 7.54 -36.26 12.51
C LYS A 52 6.80 -35.14 13.25
N ILE A 53 7.50 -34.38 14.09
CA ILE A 53 6.92 -33.23 14.80
C ILE A 53 6.39 -32.16 13.83
N LEU A 54 7.14 -31.84 12.77
CA LEU A 54 6.69 -30.88 11.76
C LEU A 54 5.48 -31.40 10.95
N SER A 55 5.48 -32.69 10.63
CA SER A 55 4.40 -33.37 9.91
C SER A 55 3.10 -33.31 10.70
N GLU A 56 3.13 -33.68 11.99
CA GLU A 56 1.98 -33.61 12.89
C GLU A 56 1.51 -32.17 13.11
N LYS A 57 2.43 -31.23 13.38
CA LYS A 57 2.07 -29.84 13.70
C LYS A 57 1.43 -29.09 12.53
N TYR A 58 1.93 -29.29 11.31
CA TYR A 58 1.49 -28.53 10.12
C TYR A 58 0.69 -29.37 9.12
N ASN A 59 0.36 -30.62 9.46
CA ASN A 59 -0.37 -31.57 8.62
C ASN A 59 0.24 -31.71 7.21
N ILE A 60 1.56 -31.87 7.15
CA ILE A 60 2.31 -32.09 5.90
C ILE A 60 2.87 -33.51 5.86
N SER A 61 3.14 -34.06 4.67
CA SER A 61 3.77 -35.38 4.56
C SER A 61 5.17 -35.39 5.19
N ILE A 62 5.55 -36.53 5.75
CA ILE A 62 6.87 -36.73 6.38
C ILE A 62 7.99 -36.42 5.38
N ASP A 63 7.85 -36.80 4.11
CA ASP A 63 8.83 -36.48 3.06
C ASP A 63 9.04 -34.98 2.88
N LYS A 64 7.96 -34.19 2.89
CA LYS A 64 8.03 -32.72 2.83
C LYS A 64 8.63 -32.12 4.10
N ALA A 65 8.38 -32.73 5.24
CA ALA A 65 9.01 -32.29 6.49
C ALA A 65 10.52 -32.60 6.48
N LEU A 66 10.94 -33.75 5.95
CA LEU A 66 12.35 -34.14 5.83
C LEU A 66 13.13 -33.22 4.89
N THR A 67 12.52 -32.66 3.83
CA THR A 67 13.22 -31.72 2.94
C THR A 67 13.62 -30.43 3.64
N ILE A 68 12.91 -30.01 4.69
CA ILE A 68 13.27 -28.84 5.51
C ILE A 68 14.59 -29.06 6.26
N PHE A 69 14.90 -30.31 6.59
CA PHE A 69 16.16 -30.70 7.24
C PHE A 69 17.32 -30.93 6.25
N LYS A 70 17.05 -30.94 4.94
CA LYS A 70 18.12 -31.05 3.93
C LYS A 70 18.82 -29.70 3.81
N PRO A 71 20.16 -29.66 3.82
CA PRO A 71 20.89 -28.44 3.60
C PRO A 71 20.64 -27.89 2.19
N ASP A 72 20.58 -26.56 2.08
CA ASP A 72 20.62 -25.87 0.78
C ASP A 72 22.02 -25.97 0.14
N PHE A 73 22.20 -25.38 -1.04
CA PHE A 73 23.48 -25.37 -1.76
C PHE A 73 24.65 -24.75 -0.96
N ALA A 74 24.34 -24.00 0.10
CA ALA A 74 25.30 -23.33 0.98
C ALA A 74 25.29 -23.91 2.41
N GLY A 75 24.74 -25.12 2.60
CA GLY A 75 24.76 -25.84 3.88
C GLY A 75 23.73 -25.36 4.93
N ARG A 76 22.79 -24.49 4.56
CA ARG A 76 21.79 -23.96 5.51
C ARG A 76 20.61 -24.92 5.63
N ILE A 77 20.15 -25.15 6.85
CA ILE A 77 19.03 -26.05 7.15
C ILE A 77 17.85 -25.24 7.68
N GLY A 78 16.63 -25.58 7.27
CA GLY A 78 15.42 -24.83 7.57
C GLY A 78 15.26 -23.59 6.69
N PHE A 79 14.51 -22.61 7.18
CA PHE A 79 14.32 -21.34 6.48
C PHE A 79 15.55 -20.44 6.64
N PRO A 80 16.19 -20.02 5.54
CA PRO A 80 17.38 -19.17 5.60
C PRO A 80 17.11 -17.81 6.26
N ALA A 81 18.13 -17.27 6.94
CA ALA A 81 18.03 -15.97 7.64
C ALA A 81 17.61 -14.82 6.70
N TYR A 82 18.12 -14.79 5.46
CA TYR A 82 17.79 -13.75 4.49
C TYR A 82 16.30 -13.77 4.10
N VAL A 83 15.64 -14.95 4.08
CA VAL A 83 14.21 -15.06 3.77
C VAL A 83 13.40 -14.37 4.85
N MET A 84 13.72 -14.65 6.12
CA MET A 84 13.06 -14.04 7.27
C MET A 84 13.33 -12.54 7.36
N GLN A 85 14.56 -12.10 7.13
CA GLN A 85 14.93 -10.68 7.13
C GLN A 85 14.18 -9.91 6.03
N ASN A 86 14.14 -10.47 4.82
CA ASN A 86 13.39 -9.89 3.71
C ASN A 86 11.88 -9.84 4.03
N ASN A 87 11.33 -10.89 4.65
CA ASN A 87 9.92 -10.90 5.04
C ASN A 87 9.62 -9.83 6.10
N ASN A 88 10.45 -9.69 7.14
CA ASN A 88 10.33 -8.61 8.13
C ASN A 88 10.39 -7.22 7.49
N GLY A 89 11.28 -7.00 6.53
CA GLY A 89 11.34 -5.75 5.76
C GLY A 89 10.07 -5.49 4.94
N ASN A 90 9.42 -6.54 4.41
CA ASN A 90 8.12 -6.42 3.75
C ASN A 90 6.98 -6.14 4.75
N ILE A 91 6.97 -6.80 5.91
CA ILE A 91 5.99 -6.59 6.99
C ILE A 91 6.03 -5.13 7.44
N LYS A 92 7.22 -4.57 7.70
CA LYS A 92 7.38 -3.17 8.09
C LYS A 92 6.75 -2.22 7.06
N ARG A 93 7.10 -2.38 5.78
CA ARG A 93 6.56 -1.57 4.68
C ARG A 93 5.04 -1.69 4.54
N LEU A 94 4.49 -2.89 4.71
CA LEU A 94 3.04 -3.09 4.64
C LEU A 94 2.31 -2.49 5.84
N ARG A 95 2.86 -2.56 7.05
CA ARG A 95 2.29 -1.88 8.22
C ARG A 95 2.20 -0.37 8.01
N GLU A 96 3.29 0.23 7.51
CA GLU A 96 3.32 1.66 7.14
C GLU A 96 2.26 1.99 6.08
N ARG A 97 2.11 1.12 5.07
CA ARG A 97 1.12 1.28 4.01
C ARG A 97 -0.31 1.19 4.53
N VAL A 98 -0.62 0.20 5.38
CA VAL A 98 -1.94 0.04 6.02
C VAL A 98 -2.27 1.27 6.83
N ALA A 99 -1.37 1.71 7.72
CA ALA A 99 -1.59 2.90 8.55
C ALA A 99 -1.85 4.16 7.71
N THR A 100 -1.15 4.31 6.57
CA THR A 100 -1.40 5.43 5.64
C THR A 100 -2.78 5.35 5.02
N LEU A 101 -3.19 4.17 4.55
CA LEU A 101 -4.50 3.95 3.93
C LEU A 101 -5.65 4.12 4.93
N GLU A 102 -5.49 3.65 6.17
CA GLU A 102 -6.47 3.86 7.24
C GLU A 102 -6.66 5.34 7.54
N LYS A 103 -5.57 6.11 7.68
CA LYS A 103 -5.66 7.57 7.86
C LYS A 103 -6.39 8.25 6.70
N MET A 104 -6.14 7.81 5.46
CA MET A 104 -6.84 8.35 4.29
C MET A 104 -8.33 8.00 4.31
N ALA A 105 -8.68 6.76 4.65
CA ALA A 105 -10.07 6.31 4.76
C ALA A 105 -10.81 7.09 5.86
N THR A 106 -10.22 7.24 7.05
CA THR A 106 -10.81 8.05 8.14
C THR A 106 -11.04 9.50 7.73
N LYS A 107 -10.12 10.11 6.97
CA LYS A 107 -10.33 11.46 6.44
C LYS A 107 -11.45 11.50 5.39
N ALA A 108 -11.56 10.48 4.54
CA ALA A 108 -12.65 10.37 3.58
C ALA A 108 -14.01 10.29 4.27
N ASP A 109 -14.13 9.48 5.34
CA ASP A 109 -15.38 9.29 6.07
C ASP A 109 -15.78 10.52 6.90
N ASN A 110 -14.82 11.15 7.57
CA ASN A 110 -15.12 12.25 8.50
C ASN A 110 -15.19 13.63 7.83
N ILE A 111 -14.40 13.86 6.78
CA ILE A 111 -14.22 15.18 6.16
C ILE A 111 -14.73 15.18 4.71
N GLY A 112 -14.55 14.08 3.99
CA GLY A 112 -14.86 13.94 2.56
C GLY A 112 -13.92 14.77 1.68
N SER A 113 -13.98 16.10 1.80
CA SER A 113 -13.07 17.03 1.12
C SER A 113 -12.80 18.28 1.94
N GLN A 114 -11.64 18.91 1.73
CA GLN A 114 -11.28 20.17 2.37
C GLN A 114 -10.68 21.13 1.35
N LYS A 115 -11.11 22.40 1.37
CA LYS A 115 -10.66 23.43 0.44
C LYS A 115 -9.81 24.49 1.12
N TYR A 116 -8.85 25.04 0.38
CA TYR A 116 -7.94 26.07 0.83
C TYR A 116 -7.77 27.14 -0.25
N GLN A 117 -7.59 28.39 0.18
CA GLN A 117 -7.32 29.51 -0.72
C GLN A 117 -5.81 29.71 -0.91
N ALA A 118 -5.37 29.76 -2.16
CA ALA A 118 -3.97 29.95 -2.57
C ALA A 118 -3.87 31.04 -3.65
N GLY A 119 -3.77 32.30 -3.25
CA GLY A 119 -3.92 33.42 -4.18
C GLY A 119 -5.32 33.38 -4.81
N ASP A 120 -5.41 33.38 -6.14
CA ASP A 120 -6.68 33.22 -6.87
C ASP A 120 -7.08 31.76 -7.12
N VAL A 121 -6.24 30.80 -6.71
CA VAL A 121 -6.45 29.36 -6.95
C VAL A 121 -7.08 28.72 -5.72
N VAL A 122 -8.12 27.92 -5.91
CA VAL A 122 -8.68 27.07 -4.85
C VAL A 122 -8.05 25.68 -4.93
N VAL A 123 -7.50 25.22 -3.80
CA VAL A 123 -6.92 23.88 -3.66
C VAL A 123 -7.87 23.00 -2.86
N GLU A 124 -8.40 21.95 -3.49
CA GLU A 124 -9.24 20.95 -2.82
C GLU A 124 -8.45 19.66 -2.57
N TYR A 125 -8.47 19.22 -1.32
CA TYR A 125 -8.05 17.90 -0.88
C TYR A 125 -9.31 17.03 -0.82
N ASN A 126 -9.56 16.28 -1.88
CA ASN A 126 -10.67 15.34 -1.94
C ASN A 126 -10.18 13.98 -1.43
N TYR A 127 -10.54 13.65 -0.19
CA TYR A 127 -10.12 12.41 0.47
C TYR A 127 -10.90 11.20 -0.04
N THR A 128 -12.17 11.38 -0.41
CA THR A 128 -13.04 10.34 -0.99
C THR A 128 -12.48 9.80 -2.31
N ASP A 129 -12.09 10.68 -3.23
CA ASP A 129 -11.51 10.32 -4.53
C ASP A 129 -9.98 10.16 -4.49
N ALA A 130 -9.37 10.40 -3.32
CA ALA A 130 -7.94 10.48 -3.11
C ALA A 130 -7.25 11.41 -4.13
N ARG A 131 -7.79 12.63 -4.35
CA ARG A 131 -7.26 13.63 -5.29
C ARG A 131 -6.94 14.95 -4.61
N ILE A 132 -5.87 15.57 -5.08
CA ILE A 132 -5.72 17.03 -4.97
C ILE A 132 -6.21 17.66 -6.27
N ARG A 133 -7.02 18.70 -6.18
CA ARG A 133 -7.60 19.44 -7.32
C ARG A 133 -7.30 20.92 -7.18
N LEU A 134 -6.91 21.53 -8.29
CA LEU A 134 -6.61 22.95 -8.41
C LEU A 134 -7.63 23.59 -9.33
N PHE A 135 -8.42 24.50 -8.77
CA PHE A 135 -9.42 25.28 -9.49
C PHE A 135 -8.85 26.66 -9.76
N TYR A 136 -8.60 26.95 -11.03
CA TYR A 136 -8.18 28.27 -11.49
C TYR A 136 -9.41 29.05 -11.95
N PRO A 137 -9.47 30.37 -11.73
CA PRO A 137 -10.62 31.20 -12.12
C PRO A 137 -10.78 31.30 -13.65
N SER A 138 -9.67 31.18 -14.37
CA SER A 138 -9.62 31.14 -15.82
C SER A 138 -8.53 30.16 -16.27
N LYS A 139 -8.41 29.96 -17.59
CA LYS A 139 -7.37 29.10 -18.15
C LYS A 139 -5.99 29.66 -17.75
N PRO A 140 -5.13 28.88 -17.05
CA PRO A 140 -3.79 29.34 -16.70
C PRO A 140 -2.95 29.62 -17.95
N ASP A 141 -1.92 30.44 -17.80
CA ASP A 141 -0.95 30.70 -18.85
C ASP A 141 -0.16 29.42 -19.24
N SER A 142 0.51 29.48 -20.39
CA SER A 142 1.22 28.32 -20.95
C SER A 142 2.35 27.79 -20.06
N GLU A 143 3.02 28.65 -19.30
CA GLU A 143 4.12 28.27 -18.41
C GLU A 143 3.57 27.51 -17.20
N THR A 144 2.49 28.01 -16.59
CA THR A 144 1.79 27.34 -15.50
C THR A 144 1.24 25.99 -15.94
N ILE A 145 0.64 25.88 -17.13
CA ILE A 145 0.18 24.60 -17.69
C ILE A 145 1.35 23.61 -17.86
N SER A 146 2.50 24.08 -18.34
CA SER A 146 3.70 23.25 -18.48
C SER A 146 4.18 22.72 -17.12
N LYS A 147 4.24 23.58 -16.10
CA LYS A 147 4.58 23.19 -14.71
C LYS A 147 3.60 22.15 -14.15
N LEU A 148 2.29 22.34 -14.36
CA LEU A 148 1.26 21.39 -13.94
C LEU A 148 1.47 20.01 -14.56
N LYS A 149 1.65 19.94 -15.88
CA LYS A 149 1.89 18.68 -16.60
C LYS A 149 3.19 18.00 -16.16
N LYS A 150 4.27 18.76 -16.01
CA LYS A 150 5.58 18.25 -15.52
C LYS A 150 5.45 17.62 -14.14
N ASN A 151 4.57 18.15 -13.29
CA ASN A 151 4.26 17.63 -11.96
C ASN A 151 3.07 16.64 -11.93
N ALA A 152 2.76 16.02 -13.07
CA ALA A 152 1.74 14.98 -13.23
C ALA A 152 0.29 15.40 -12.90
N PHE A 153 -0.01 16.69 -12.89
CA PHE A 153 -1.40 17.15 -12.88
C PHE A 153 -2.02 16.95 -14.26
N LYS A 154 -3.25 16.43 -14.26
CA LYS A 154 -4.05 16.21 -15.47
C LYS A 154 -5.31 17.06 -15.40
N TRP A 155 -5.68 17.69 -16.51
CA TRP A 155 -6.96 18.37 -16.62
C TRP A 155 -8.11 17.35 -16.53
N SER A 156 -9.08 17.61 -15.66
CA SER A 156 -10.33 16.87 -15.58
C SER A 156 -11.45 17.74 -16.12
N PRO A 157 -12.00 17.45 -17.32
CA PRO A 157 -13.12 18.23 -17.86
C PRO A 157 -14.38 18.08 -17.00
N PHE A 158 -14.59 16.92 -16.37
CA PHE A 158 -15.72 16.67 -15.48
C PHE A 158 -15.66 17.51 -14.20
N ASN A 159 -14.49 17.57 -13.55
CA ASN A 159 -14.31 18.36 -12.33
C ASN A 159 -13.91 19.81 -12.60
N GLN A 160 -13.69 20.19 -13.86
CA GLN A 160 -13.17 21.49 -14.29
C GLN A 160 -11.93 21.94 -13.50
N ALA A 161 -11.03 21.00 -13.22
CA ALA A 161 -9.86 21.22 -12.37
C ALA A 161 -8.65 20.45 -12.85
N TRP A 162 -7.47 20.98 -12.54
CA TRP A 162 -6.22 20.23 -12.65
C TRP A 162 -6.09 19.30 -11.44
N GLN A 163 -5.95 17.99 -11.65
CA GLN A 163 -5.96 17.01 -10.57
C GLN A 163 -4.85 15.96 -10.66
N ARG A 164 -4.41 15.46 -9.50
CA ARG A 164 -3.51 14.29 -9.38
C ARG A 164 -3.83 13.48 -8.12
N GLN A 165 -3.22 12.29 -8.00
CA GLN A 165 -3.36 11.45 -6.79
C GLN A 165 -2.86 12.21 -5.55
N LEU A 166 -3.65 12.16 -4.48
CA LEU A 166 -3.30 12.73 -3.18
C LEU A 166 -2.17 11.91 -2.55
N THR A 167 -0.99 12.52 -2.49
CA THR A 167 0.25 11.95 -1.97
C THR A 167 1.06 13.10 -1.36
N GLY A 168 2.00 12.82 -0.46
CA GLY A 168 2.86 13.88 0.11
C GLY A 168 3.62 14.67 -0.97
N ASN A 169 4.09 14.00 -2.03
CA ASN A 169 4.70 14.67 -3.18
C ASN A 169 3.71 15.56 -3.98
N ALA A 170 2.40 15.28 -3.90
CA ALA A 170 1.39 16.12 -4.54
C ALA A 170 1.19 17.43 -3.78
N GLU A 171 1.24 17.39 -2.46
CA GLU A 171 1.17 18.58 -1.60
C GLU A 171 2.37 19.48 -1.87
N TYR A 172 3.59 18.92 -1.81
CA TYR A 172 4.83 19.63 -2.13
C TYR A 172 4.84 20.22 -3.56
N ALA A 173 4.41 19.44 -4.56
CA ALA A 173 4.32 19.94 -5.93
C ALA A 173 3.30 21.08 -6.07
N THR A 174 2.19 21.02 -5.35
CA THR A 174 1.20 22.11 -5.34
C THR A 174 1.79 23.40 -4.78
N GLU A 175 2.45 23.33 -3.62
CA GLU A 175 3.11 24.49 -3.01
C GLU A 175 4.15 25.10 -3.95
N ASN A 176 4.98 24.26 -4.60
CA ASN A 176 5.99 24.74 -5.55
C ASN A 176 5.40 25.39 -6.81
N ILE A 177 4.27 24.88 -7.31
CA ILE A 177 3.62 25.45 -8.50
C ILE A 177 2.95 26.79 -8.16
N LEU A 178 2.27 26.85 -7.01
CA LEU A 178 1.53 28.04 -6.60
C LEU A 178 2.43 29.11 -5.97
N GLY A 179 3.63 28.74 -5.51
CA GLY A 179 4.59 29.66 -4.89
C GLY A 179 4.13 30.23 -3.55
N VAL A 180 3.04 29.71 -2.98
CA VAL A 180 2.43 30.20 -1.73
C VAL A 180 2.07 29.04 -0.82
N LYS A 181 2.24 29.25 0.49
CA LYS A 181 1.69 28.35 1.50
C LYS A 181 0.22 28.65 1.68
N TYR A 182 -0.63 27.63 1.52
CA TYR A 182 -2.09 27.80 1.52
C TYR A 182 -2.80 26.98 2.60
N LEU A 183 -2.11 26.02 3.24
CA LEU A 183 -2.70 25.15 4.27
C LEU A 183 -3.21 25.91 5.51
N GLN A 184 -2.78 27.17 5.70
CA GLN A 184 -3.25 28.02 6.80
C GLN A 184 -4.54 28.78 6.48
N ASN A 185 -5.04 28.72 5.24
CA ASN A 185 -6.20 29.47 4.77
C ASN A 185 -7.35 28.52 4.37
N PRO A 186 -7.96 27.77 5.32
CA PRO A 186 -9.07 26.89 5.01
C PRO A 186 -10.30 27.68 4.60
N ILE A 187 -10.95 27.25 3.52
CA ILE A 187 -12.24 27.78 3.11
C ILE A 187 -13.29 27.01 3.92
N LYS A 188 -14.03 27.72 4.78
CA LYS A 188 -15.14 27.13 5.53
C LYS A 188 -16.17 26.61 4.52
N GLN A 189 -16.62 25.38 4.72
CA GLN A 189 -17.80 24.89 4.02
C GLN A 189 -19.00 25.68 4.57
N SER A 190 -19.65 26.43 3.69
CA SER A 190 -20.89 27.17 3.95
C SER A 190 -22.06 26.22 4.18
#